data_AF-A0A4V1AYL6-F1
#
_entry.id   AF-A0A4V1AYL6-F1
#
_cell.length_a   1.000
_cell.length_b   1.000
_cell.length_c   1.000
_cell.angle_alpha   90.00
_cell.angle_beta   90.00
_cell.angle_gamma   90.00
#
_symmetry.space_group_name_H-M   'P 1'
#
loop_
_entity.id
_entity.type
_entity.pdbx_description
1 polymer ?
#
loop_
_entity_poly.entity_id
_entity_poly.type
_entity_poly.pdbx_seq_one_letter_code
_entity_poly.pdbx_strand_id
1 'polypeptide(L)'
;MTPIVVSLLSAALATTSALAMAETPPAGNTSNESCAIGYVTGVGGSAQSFREYQSSDNKYRYLADNPIQCQVSEEGRASSCVGVVSLRNERVSVYDDSGDTTMSVVTRVELEHGTYPVIIVVRKQDVRCEE
;
A
#
# COMPACT_ATOMS: atom_id res chain seq x y z
N MET A 1 -31.33 -45.22 57.20
CA MET A 1 -31.99 -45.62 55.95
C MET A 1 -31.42 -44.78 54.81
N THR A 2 -31.71 -45.14 53.55
CA THR A 2 -31.26 -44.54 52.28
C THR A 2 -31.66 -43.06 52.09
N PRO A 3 -31.22 -42.36 51.00
CA PRO A 3 -30.24 -42.71 49.95
C PRO A 3 -28.98 -41.80 50.06
N ILE A 4 -28.13 -41.44 49.08
CA ILE A 4 -28.01 -41.61 47.61
C ILE A 4 -26.50 -41.76 47.26
N VAL A 5 -26.15 -42.37 46.12
CA VAL A 5 -24.89 -42.14 45.38
C VAL A 5 -25.23 -41.79 43.93
N VAL A 6 -24.60 -40.74 43.37
CA VAL A 6 -24.26 -40.50 41.94
C VAL A 6 -24.15 -38.99 41.68
N SER A 7 -23.03 -38.56 41.10
CA SER A 7 -22.93 -37.41 40.19
C SER A 7 -21.60 -37.49 39.43
N LEU A 8 -21.66 -38.04 38.22
CA LEU A 8 -20.59 -37.98 37.23
C LEU A 8 -20.77 -36.70 36.42
N LEU A 9 -19.72 -35.88 36.24
CA LEU A 9 -19.58 -35.06 35.04
C LEU A 9 -18.12 -34.61 34.81
N SER A 10 -17.39 -35.38 34.02
CA SER A 10 -16.06 -34.97 33.53
C SER A 10 -16.21 -34.02 32.34
N ALA A 11 -16.00 -32.72 32.56
CA ALA A 11 -16.08 -31.72 31.50
C ALA A 11 -14.85 -31.80 30.57
N ALA A 12 -15.00 -32.50 29.44
CA ALA A 12 -13.98 -32.53 28.39
C ALA A 12 -13.98 -31.20 27.60
N LEU A 13 -12.98 -30.35 27.84
CA LEU A 13 -12.78 -29.11 27.09
C LEU A 13 -12.21 -29.41 25.70
N ALA A 14 -13.10 -29.61 24.72
CA ALA A 14 -12.73 -29.71 23.31
C ALA A 14 -12.32 -28.33 22.77
N THR A 15 -11.04 -27.99 22.86
CA THR A 15 -10.47 -26.78 22.24
C THR A 15 -10.44 -26.94 20.72
N THR A 16 -11.51 -26.52 20.04
CA THR A 16 -11.54 -26.44 18.58
C THR A 16 -10.64 -25.30 18.11
N SER A 17 -9.39 -25.62 17.78
CA SER A 17 -8.51 -24.72 17.05
C SER A 17 -9.10 -24.45 15.67
N ALA A 18 -9.73 -23.28 15.49
CA ALA A 18 -10.23 -22.86 14.19
C ALA A 18 -9.05 -22.67 13.24
N LEU A 19 -8.89 -23.61 12.29
CA LEU A 19 -7.96 -23.43 11.19
C LEU A 19 -8.49 -22.29 10.32
N ALA A 20 -7.72 -21.20 10.24
CA ALA A 20 -8.01 -20.10 9.35
C ALA A 20 -7.78 -20.56 7.90
N MET A 21 -8.84 -21.10 7.29
CA MET A 21 -8.86 -21.46 5.88
C MET A 21 -8.77 -20.16 5.07
N ALA A 22 -7.62 -19.90 4.46
CA ALA A 22 -7.48 -18.83 3.49
C ALA A 22 -8.24 -19.21 2.21
N GLU A 23 -9.42 -18.63 2.02
CA GLU A 23 -10.26 -18.85 0.84
C GLU A 23 -9.63 -18.15 -0.38
N THR A 24 -8.76 -18.85 -1.11
CA THR A 24 -8.31 -18.43 -2.44
C THR A 24 -9.54 -18.36 -3.36
N PRO A 25 -9.91 -17.19 -3.92
CA PRO A 25 -11.07 -17.09 -4.80
C PRO A 25 -10.89 -17.95 -6.07
N PRO A 26 -11.94 -18.59 -6.58
CA PRO A 26 -11.85 -19.33 -7.84
C PRO A 26 -11.55 -18.37 -9.00
N ALA A 27 -10.52 -18.67 -9.78
CA ALA A 27 -10.12 -17.85 -10.91
C ALA A 27 -11.18 -17.92 -12.03
N GLY A 28 -11.83 -16.79 -12.32
CA GLY A 28 -12.78 -16.67 -13.43
C GLY A 28 -13.91 -15.67 -13.20
N ASN A 29 -13.66 -14.38 -13.48
CA ASN A 29 -14.49 -13.52 -14.34
C ASN A 29 -13.92 -12.09 -14.33
N THR A 30 -13.64 -11.51 -15.50
CA THR A 30 -12.86 -10.28 -15.66
C THR A 30 -13.68 -9.01 -15.48
N SER A 31 -13.44 -8.23 -14.42
CA SER A 31 -13.56 -6.75 -14.43
C SER A 31 -13.06 -6.01 -13.16
N ASN A 32 -12.11 -6.56 -12.38
CA ASN A 32 -11.30 -5.83 -11.37
C ASN A 32 -10.29 -6.80 -10.72
N GLU A 33 -9.25 -7.19 -11.46
CA GLU A 33 -8.06 -7.77 -10.82
C GLU A 33 -7.26 -6.60 -10.23
N SER A 34 -7.04 -6.60 -8.92
CA SER A 34 -6.33 -5.52 -8.24
C SER A 34 -4.88 -5.48 -8.71
N CYS A 35 -4.40 -4.29 -9.02
CA CYS A 35 -3.16 -4.06 -9.78
C CYS A 35 -1.91 -4.30 -8.91
N ALA A 36 -1.61 -5.55 -8.51
CA ALA A 36 -0.59 -5.84 -7.51
C ALA A 36 0.79 -5.24 -7.83
N ILE A 37 1.16 -5.24 -9.12
CA ILE A 37 2.32 -4.56 -9.68
C ILE A 37 1.87 -3.67 -10.84
N GLY A 38 2.52 -2.51 -10.98
CA GLY A 38 2.38 -1.68 -12.17
C GLY A 38 3.66 -0.93 -12.53
N TYR A 39 3.61 -0.22 -13.65
CA TYR A 39 4.64 0.68 -14.16
C TYR A 39 4.06 2.09 -14.24
N VAL A 40 4.71 3.07 -13.60
CA VAL A 40 4.21 4.44 -13.53
C VAL A 40 5.00 5.38 -14.45
N THR A 41 4.31 6.13 -15.29
CA THR A 41 4.90 7.18 -16.13
C THR A 41 4.18 8.49 -15.90
N GLY A 42 4.78 9.40 -15.13
CA GLY A 42 4.12 10.64 -14.72
C GLY A 42 4.81 11.32 -13.54
N VAL A 43 4.00 11.78 -12.57
CA VAL A 43 4.45 12.36 -11.30
C VAL A 43 3.67 11.74 -10.15
N GLY A 44 4.36 11.45 -9.06
CA GLY A 44 3.76 11.12 -7.77
C GLY A 44 4.39 11.92 -6.63
N GLY A 45 3.94 11.71 -5.40
CA GLY A 45 4.56 12.36 -4.23
C GLY A 45 3.83 12.07 -2.92
N SER A 46 4.11 12.89 -1.90
CA SER A 46 3.33 12.86 -0.66
C SER A 46 1.86 13.16 -0.95
N ALA A 47 0.93 12.62 -0.16
CA ALA A 47 -0.51 12.83 -0.39
C ALA A 47 -0.92 14.32 -0.35
N GLN A 48 -0.17 15.18 0.36
CA GLN A 48 -0.37 16.63 0.37
C GLN A 48 0.29 17.30 -0.84
N SER A 49 1.60 17.14 -1.02
CA SER A 49 2.36 17.81 -2.08
C SER A 49 1.90 17.38 -3.48
N PHE A 50 1.38 16.16 -3.62
CA PHE A 50 0.76 15.71 -4.87
C PHE A 50 -0.56 16.44 -5.18
N ARG A 51 -1.39 16.78 -4.17
CA ARG A 51 -2.58 17.62 -4.37
C ARG A 51 -2.20 19.05 -4.74
N GLU A 52 -1.21 19.62 -4.07
CA GLU A 52 -0.68 20.96 -4.35
C GLU A 52 -0.12 21.04 -5.79
N TYR A 53 0.73 20.08 -6.18
CA TYR A 53 1.18 19.89 -7.56
C TYR A 53 0.01 19.80 -8.54
N GLN A 54 -1.03 19.02 -8.21
CA GLN A 54 -2.19 18.86 -9.07
C GLN A 54 -3.00 20.15 -9.25
N SER A 55 -3.05 21.01 -8.23
CA SER A 55 -3.66 22.35 -8.27
C SER A 55 -2.75 23.46 -8.82
N SER A 56 -1.47 23.17 -9.10
CA SER A 56 -0.51 24.21 -9.52
C SER A 56 -0.69 24.59 -10.99
N ASP A 57 -0.85 25.89 -11.26
CA ASP A 57 -0.84 26.46 -12.61
C ASP A 57 0.48 26.21 -13.36
N ASN A 58 1.59 26.04 -12.64
CA ASN A 58 2.91 25.77 -13.20
C ASN A 58 3.51 24.50 -12.58
N LYS A 59 2.98 23.36 -13.02
CA LYS A 59 3.40 22.01 -12.62
C LYS A 59 4.88 21.73 -12.83
N TYR A 60 5.48 22.27 -13.90
CA TYR A 60 6.91 22.14 -14.16
C TYR A 60 7.75 22.80 -13.05
N ARG A 61 7.40 24.04 -12.67
CA ARG A 61 8.07 24.75 -11.58
C ARG A 61 7.82 24.09 -10.23
N TYR A 62 6.58 23.67 -9.91
CA TYR A 62 6.31 22.98 -8.65
C TYR A 62 7.16 21.70 -8.51
N LEU A 63 7.28 20.91 -9.59
CA LEU A 63 8.10 19.69 -9.61
C LEU A 63 9.62 19.97 -9.42
N ALA A 64 10.12 21.09 -9.95
CA ALA A 64 11.52 21.50 -9.78
C ALA A 64 11.81 22.07 -8.37
N ASP A 65 10.88 22.89 -7.85
CA ASP A 65 11.03 23.59 -6.57
C ASP A 65 10.74 22.67 -5.36
N ASN A 66 10.02 21.55 -5.54
CA ASN A 66 9.56 20.65 -4.46
C ASN A 66 9.92 19.18 -4.72
N PRO A 67 11.22 18.82 -4.89
CA PRO A 67 11.64 17.43 -5.04
C PRO A 67 11.27 16.60 -3.81
N ILE A 68 11.05 15.29 -3.98
CA ILE A 68 10.68 14.42 -2.86
C ILE A 68 11.81 14.32 -1.83
N GLN A 69 11.45 14.49 -0.56
CA GLN A 69 12.34 14.35 0.59
C GLN A 69 11.62 13.56 1.68
N CYS A 70 12.34 12.70 2.41
CA CYS A 70 11.79 11.89 3.49
C CYS A 70 12.75 11.86 4.68
N GLN A 71 12.22 11.71 5.88
CA GLN A 71 13.00 11.39 7.08
C GLN A 71 13.37 9.91 7.03
N VAL A 72 14.67 9.60 7.06
CA VAL A 72 15.20 8.24 7.11
C VAL A 72 15.66 7.96 8.54
N SER A 73 15.16 6.87 9.13
CA SER A 73 15.57 6.39 10.46
C SER A 73 16.87 5.57 10.43
N GLU A 74 17.43 5.28 11.61
CA GLU A 74 18.67 4.49 11.75
C GLU A 74 18.53 3.06 11.18
N GLU A 75 17.34 2.45 11.25
CA GLU A 75 17.04 1.16 10.60
C GLU A 75 16.72 1.28 9.09
N GLY A 76 16.93 2.46 8.48
CA GLY A 76 16.81 2.69 7.05
C GLY A 76 15.38 2.84 6.53
N ARG A 77 14.41 3.16 7.39
CA ARG A 77 13.01 3.34 6.99
C ARG A 77 12.74 4.79 6.60
N ALA A 78 12.32 5.01 5.36
CA ALA A 78 11.80 6.32 4.93
C ALA A 78 10.41 6.59 5.52
N SER A 79 10.19 7.82 5.96
CA SER A 79 8.99 8.29 6.64
C SER A 79 8.79 9.81 6.43
N SER A 80 7.65 10.36 6.86
CA SER A 80 7.37 11.81 6.85
C SER A 80 7.63 12.50 5.50
N CYS A 81 7.39 11.80 4.38
CA CYS A 81 7.77 12.28 3.06
C CYS A 81 6.98 13.53 2.63
N VAL A 82 7.68 14.48 2.02
CA VAL A 82 7.15 15.73 1.43
C VAL A 82 7.67 15.89 0.00
N GLY A 83 7.04 16.75 -0.81
CA GLY A 83 7.43 16.97 -2.20
C GLY A 83 6.92 15.91 -3.18
N VAL A 84 7.41 15.98 -4.41
CA VAL A 84 6.99 15.19 -5.58
C VAL A 84 8.18 14.65 -6.38
N VAL A 85 7.95 13.60 -7.17
CA VAL A 85 8.96 12.91 -7.98
C VAL A 85 8.40 12.56 -9.36
N SER A 86 9.23 12.69 -10.40
CA SER A 86 8.89 12.23 -11.75
C SER A 86 9.25 10.75 -11.88
N LEU A 87 8.31 9.96 -12.40
CA LEU A 87 8.40 8.51 -12.56
C LEU A 87 8.46 8.19 -14.06
N ARG A 88 9.45 7.41 -14.51
CA ARG A 88 9.76 7.20 -15.94
C ARG A 88 9.65 5.73 -16.33
N ASN A 89 8.44 5.18 -16.24
CA ASN A 89 8.15 3.74 -16.30
C ASN A 89 8.79 2.99 -15.11
N GLU A 90 8.68 3.58 -13.91
CA GLU A 90 9.14 2.93 -12.67
C GLU A 90 8.23 1.76 -12.32
N ARG A 91 8.81 0.59 -12.02
CA ARG A 91 8.05 -0.57 -11.54
C ARG A 91 7.72 -0.40 -10.05
N VAL A 92 6.44 -0.38 -9.73
CA VAL A 92 5.90 -0.15 -8.37
C VAL A 92 5.06 -1.35 -7.92
N SER A 93 4.93 -1.51 -6.60
CA SER A 93 3.89 -2.35 -6.01
C SER A 93 2.74 -1.47 -5.55
N VAL A 94 1.50 -1.80 -5.86
CA VAL A 94 0.36 -1.03 -5.36
C VAL A 94 0.16 -1.30 -3.87
N TYR A 95 -0.13 -0.25 -3.12
CA TYR A 95 -0.38 -0.29 -1.68
C TYR A 95 -1.87 -0.14 -1.36
N ASP A 96 -2.55 0.74 -2.09
CA ASP A 96 -3.99 1.01 -1.96
C ASP A 96 -4.52 1.61 -3.28
N ASP A 97 -5.44 0.93 -3.94
CA ASP A 97 -6.12 1.38 -5.17
C ASP A 97 -7.60 1.77 -4.93
N SER A 98 -8.03 2.00 -3.69
CA SER A 98 -9.43 2.32 -3.37
C SER A 98 -9.91 3.70 -3.87
N GLY A 99 -9.01 4.67 -4.06
CA GLY A 99 -9.36 6.03 -4.49
C GLY A 99 -9.79 6.15 -5.95
N ASP A 100 -10.79 7.00 -6.25
CA ASP A 100 -11.42 7.06 -7.58
C ASP A 100 -10.45 7.39 -8.73
N THR A 101 -9.56 8.38 -8.53
CA THR A 101 -8.67 8.92 -9.57
C THR A 101 -7.18 8.73 -9.26
N THR A 102 -6.85 8.31 -8.04
CA THR A 102 -5.49 8.16 -7.53
C THR A 102 -5.33 6.84 -6.78
N MET A 103 -4.12 6.30 -6.77
CA MET A 103 -3.75 5.14 -5.96
C MET A 103 -2.45 5.44 -5.19
N SER A 104 -2.27 4.77 -4.07
CA SER A 104 -1.02 4.77 -3.29
C SER A 104 -0.14 3.61 -3.76
N VAL A 105 1.14 3.87 -4.04
CA VAL A 105 2.09 2.87 -4.55
C VAL A 105 3.41 2.93 -3.80
N VAL A 106 4.03 1.76 -3.60
CA VAL A 106 5.41 1.63 -3.12
C VAL A 106 6.35 1.73 -4.32
N THR A 107 7.18 2.76 -4.34
CA THR A 107 8.31 2.89 -5.28
C THR A 107 9.62 3.06 -4.54
N ARG A 108 10.74 3.00 -5.26
CA ARG A 108 12.06 3.42 -4.76
C ARG A 108 12.33 4.86 -5.20
N VAL A 109 12.82 5.70 -4.28
CA VAL A 109 13.30 7.05 -4.59
C VAL A 109 14.72 7.24 -4.09
N GLU A 110 15.49 8.04 -4.82
CA GLU A 110 16.83 8.47 -4.42
C GLU A 110 16.72 9.63 -3.43
N LEU A 111 17.38 9.50 -2.29
CA LEU A 111 17.54 10.51 -1.24
C LEU A 111 19.04 10.69 -0.95
N GLU A 112 19.40 11.69 -0.15
CA GLU A 112 20.79 12.12 0.09
C GLU A 112 21.78 11.00 0.50
N HIS A 113 21.29 9.94 1.14
CA HIS A 113 22.11 8.84 1.66
C HIS A 113 21.81 7.46 1.05
N GLY A 114 21.00 7.40 -0.03
CA GLY A 114 20.71 6.16 -0.74
C GLY A 114 19.30 6.08 -1.33
N THR A 115 18.92 4.87 -1.77
CA THR A 115 17.64 4.61 -2.43
C THR A 115 16.68 3.88 -1.50
N TYR A 116 15.54 4.48 -1.18
CA TYR A 116 14.63 3.98 -0.14
C TYR A 116 13.23 3.67 -0.68
N PRO A 117 12.56 2.62 -0.16
CA PRO A 117 11.16 2.35 -0.48
C PRO A 117 10.24 3.37 0.20
N VAL A 118 9.37 4.02 -0.57
CA VAL A 118 8.43 5.04 -0.11
C VAL A 118 7.02 4.77 -0.64
N ILE A 119 6.00 5.08 0.16
CA ILE A 119 4.61 5.11 -0.30
C ILE A 119 4.33 6.51 -0.84
N ILE A 120 3.93 6.61 -2.10
CA ILE A 120 3.55 7.85 -2.77
C ILE A 120 2.19 7.73 -3.45
N VAL A 121 1.49 8.85 -3.60
CA VAL A 121 0.24 8.94 -4.37
C VAL A 121 0.56 9.23 -5.83
N VAL A 122 -0.09 8.52 -6.75
CA VAL A 122 -0.03 8.69 -8.22
C VAL A 122 -1.44 8.71 -8.81
N ARG A 123 -1.63 9.21 -10.04
CA ARG A 123 -2.92 9.07 -10.74
C ARG A 123 -3.09 7.66 -11.28
N LYS A 124 -4.28 7.08 -11.19
CA LYS A 124 -4.58 5.77 -11.80
C LYS A 124 -4.29 5.73 -13.31
N GLN A 125 -4.60 6.82 -14.01
CA GLN A 125 -4.32 6.99 -15.45
C GLN A 125 -2.83 7.03 -15.83
N ASP A 126 -1.91 7.17 -14.87
CA ASP A 126 -0.47 7.21 -15.12
C ASP A 126 0.20 5.83 -14.84
N VAL A 127 -0.61 4.82 -14.49
CA VAL A 127 -0.17 3.45 -14.15
C VAL A 127 -0.61 2.47 -15.23
N ARG A 128 0.31 1.62 -15.71
CA ARG A 128 0.04 0.42 -16.50
C ARG A 128 0.31 -0.80 -15.62
N CYS A 129 -0.67 -1.65 -15.37
CA CYS A 129 -0.44 -2.87 -14.59
C CYS A 129 0.53 -3.84 -15.30
N GLU A 130 1.17 -4.71 -14.53
CA GLU A 130 1.88 -5.88 -15.06
C GLU A 130 0.83 -6.97 -15.44
N GLU A 131 1.08 -7.70 -16.53
CA GLU A 131 0.25 -8.83 -17.02
C GLU A 131 0.77 -10.18 -16.48
#